data_AF-A0A6B1GW47-F1
#
_entry.id   AF-A0A6B1GW47-F1
#
_cell.length_a   1.000
_cell.length_b   1.000
_cell.length_c   1.000
_cell.angle_alpha   90.00
_cell.angle_beta   90.00
_cell.angle_gamma   90.00
#
_symmetry.space_group_name_H-M   'P 1'
#
loop_
_entity.id
_entity.type
_entity.pdbx_description
1 polymer ?
#
loop_
_entity_poly.entity_id
_entity_poly.type
_entity_poly.pdbx_seq_one_letter_code
_entity_poly.pdbx_strand_id
1 'polypeptide(L)'
;MIQGRIQNYLVIGFVALFFVYLFGPLIVMGLTAFNTSGFPRVSPWDCFTVEWFDVLMEDTRLVTGVRNSLLIGIGVVILAVPIGLAGALMLMQIGPRLRPWLYTVTISPILVPGVVLGISTLLFWDRIGLMFGAGEDTIFYDGVFLTIVGQATFISAYAMLIFIARLQRFDPALEEAALDLGASHTQTFRKILLPFLRPAIGSAAVLAFLASFENYNTTIFTIVSSSTLTTVLASKVRYGIDPSISALAVSIVFLTLVGAVLYEISKRREARRAKAQMAVARGEAAEVKKQRPYLTEPAFIIFVLIVVAGLGTVYFSGTIGVEECKIAVKEQRQAEIKRKVERRQQQQMFQSAIDTQGQSSGDQEETREESKVTAKGTEGYQSVFSPGNLQGETESQAEEEQPVKGTEGYQDVFSPGNLVNTTSDEPEEEKPVKGTEGYQNVFAPENLTDQVPAENSGN
;
A
#
# COMPACT_ATOMS: atom_id res chain seq x y z
N MET A 1 -24.70 -13.31 38.04
CA MET A 1 -24.87 -11.93 37.50
C MET A 1 -23.55 -11.20 37.26
N ILE A 2 -22.57 -11.23 38.18
CA ILE A 2 -21.29 -10.51 38.04
C ILE A 2 -20.42 -11.05 36.89
N GLN A 3 -20.36 -12.38 36.73
CA GLN A 3 -19.59 -13.04 35.66
C GLN A 3 -20.04 -12.63 34.25
N GLY A 4 -21.35 -12.44 34.03
CA GLY A 4 -21.88 -11.97 32.74
C GLY A 4 -21.57 -10.50 32.45
N ARG A 5 -21.47 -9.65 33.47
CA ARG A 5 -21.06 -8.24 33.29
C ARG A 5 -19.58 -8.14 32.93
N ILE A 6 -18.72 -8.90 33.61
CA ILE A 6 -17.27 -8.93 33.32
C ILE A 6 -17.02 -9.45 31.90
N GLN A 7 -17.70 -10.53 31.49
CA GLN A 7 -17.61 -11.05 30.12
C GLN A 7 -18.04 -10.01 29.09
N ASN A 8 -19.12 -9.25 29.34
CA ASN A 8 -19.53 -8.17 28.44
C ASN A 8 -18.50 -7.06 28.35
N TYR A 9 -17.89 -6.63 29.47
CA TYR A 9 -16.83 -5.61 29.44
C TYR A 9 -15.58 -6.10 28.70
N LEU A 10 -15.20 -7.37 28.86
CA LEU A 10 -14.08 -7.96 28.12
C LEU A 10 -14.37 -8.03 26.62
N VAL A 11 -15.58 -8.44 26.23
CA VAL A 11 -16.00 -8.45 24.81
C VAL A 11 -16.02 -7.03 24.24
N ILE A 12 -16.59 -6.06 24.96
CA ILE A 12 -16.60 -4.65 24.52
C ILE A 12 -15.18 -4.11 24.41
N GLY A 13 -14.31 -4.39 25.40
CA GLY A 13 -12.91 -3.98 25.37
C GLY A 13 -12.14 -4.59 24.20
N PHE A 14 -12.33 -5.89 23.94
CA PHE A 14 -11.74 -6.59 22.79
C PHE A 14 -12.22 -6.00 21.46
N VAL A 15 -13.53 -5.78 21.30
CA VAL A 15 -14.11 -5.19 20.09
C VAL A 15 -13.63 -3.76 19.89
N ALA A 16 -13.56 -2.95 20.95
CA ALA A 16 -13.05 -1.59 20.88
C ALA A 16 -11.56 -1.56 20.49
N LEU A 17 -10.73 -2.41 21.11
CA LEU A 17 -9.31 -2.53 20.78
C LEU A 17 -9.11 -2.98 19.33
N PHE A 18 -9.90 -3.95 18.85
CA PHE A 18 -9.89 -4.40 17.47
C PHE A 18 -10.19 -3.26 16.49
N PHE A 19 -11.22 -2.45 16.75
CA PHE A 19 -11.55 -1.30 15.90
C PHE A 19 -10.53 -0.17 15.99
N VAL A 20 -9.96 0.10 17.18
CA VAL A 20 -8.88 1.08 17.34
C VAL A 20 -7.63 0.64 16.58
N TYR A 21 -7.29 -0.65 16.61
CA TYR A 21 -6.18 -1.19 15.83
C TYR A 21 -6.43 -1.09 14.32
N LEU A 22 -7.63 -1.49 13.87
CA LEU A 22 -8.00 -1.47 12.45
C LEU A 22 -8.06 -0.05 11.87
N PHE A 23 -8.69 0.89 12.58
CA PHE A 23 -8.91 2.25 12.11
C PHE A 23 -7.85 3.25 12.59
N GLY A 24 -7.01 2.90 13.56
CA GLY A 24 -5.99 3.78 14.14
C GLY A 24 -5.08 4.42 13.09
N PRO A 25 -4.44 3.64 12.19
CA PRO A 25 -3.63 4.21 11.12
C PRO A 25 -4.43 5.13 10.19
N LEU A 26 -5.68 4.78 9.89
CA LEU A 26 -6.56 5.61 9.05
C LEU A 26 -6.90 6.94 9.73
N ILE A 27 -7.13 6.93 11.04
CA ILE A 27 -7.38 8.14 11.84
C ILE A 27 -6.11 9.01 11.86
N VAL A 28 -4.94 8.41 12.08
CA VAL A 28 -3.65 9.12 12.04
C VAL A 28 -3.45 9.79 10.68
N MET A 29 -3.64 9.04 9.59
CA MET A 29 -3.57 9.59 8.23
C MET A 29 -4.63 10.67 8.00
N GLY A 30 -5.83 10.50 8.55
CA GLY A 30 -6.88 11.51 8.50
C GLY A 30 -6.47 12.82 9.18
N LEU A 31 -5.77 12.75 10.31
CA LEU A 31 -5.28 13.92 11.03
C LEU A 31 -4.08 14.58 10.33
N THR A 32 -3.17 13.80 9.76
CA THR A 32 -1.99 14.35 9.05
C THR A 32 -2.36 15.08 7.77
N ALA A 33 -3.48 14.74 7.14
CA ALA A 33 -4.01 15.46 5.97
C ALA A 33 -4.28 16.95 6.26
N PHE A 34 -4.50 17.30 7.53
CA PHE A 34 -4.79 18.66 7.96
C PHE A 34 -3.64 19.32 8.72
N ASN A 35 -2.44 18.74 8.71
CA ASN A 35 -1.25 19.31 9.36
C ASN A 35 -0.26 19.82 8.31
N THR A 36 0.27 21.03 8.49
CA THR A 36 1.23 21.68 7.56
C THR A 36 2.61 21.01 7.50
N SER A 37 2.90 20.06 8.39
CA SER A 37 4.16 19.32 8.39
C SER A 37 4.45 18.67 7.03
N GLY A 38 5.63 18.92 6.44
CA GLY A 38 6.05 18.30 5.18
C GLY A 38 6.27 16.77 5.21
N PHE A 39 6.16 16.16 6.39
CA PHE A 39 6.12 14.71 6.58
C PHE A 39 4.83 14.32 7.34
N PRO A 40 4.15 13.21 7.01
CA PRO A 40 2.94 12.79 7.71
C PRO A 40 3.23 12.43 9.17
N ARG A 41 2.95 13.38 10.08
CA ARG A 41 3.05 13.19 11.53
C ARG A 41 1.98 13.98 12.27
N VAL A 42 1.49 13.41 13.35
CA VAL A 42 0.46 14.03 14.21
C VAL A 42 1.08 14.84 15.34
N SER A 43 2.30 14.51 15.75
CA SER A 43 3.02 15.20 16.83
C SER A 43 4.47 15.50 16.43
N PRO A 44 4.97 16.73 16.69
CA PRO A 44 4.24 17.91 17.15
C PRO A 44 3.25 18.44 16.08
N TRP A 45 2.16 19.07 16.51
CA TRP A 45 1.21 19.73 15.61
C TRP A 45 1.75 21.09 15.20
N ASP A 46 1.82 21.37 13.89
CA ASP A 46 2.31 22.65 13.38
C ASP A 46 1.13 23.64 13.24
N CYS A 47 0.39 23.52 12.14
CA CYS A 47 -0.71 24.41 11.77
C CYS A 47 -1.79 23.58 11.06
N PHE A 48 -3.05 24.01 11.21
CA PHE A 48 -4.16 23.42 10.44
C PHE A 48 -4.12 23.92 9.00
N THR A 49 -4.27 23.03 8.01
CA THR A 49 -4.21 23.37 6.57
C THR A 49 -5.10 22.45 5.72
N VAL A 50 -5.50 22.89 4.53
CA VAL A 50 -6.09 22.04 3.47
C VAL A 50 -5.28 22.05 2.18
N GLU A 51 -4.08 22.64 2.19
CA GLU A 51 -3.22 22.79 0.99
C GLU A 51 -2.86 21.45 0.34
N TRP A 52 -2.79 20.37 1.12
CA TRP A 52 -2.47 19.04 0.61
C TRP A 52 -3.53 18.47 -0.33
N PHE A 53 -4.77 18.98 -0.28
CA PHE A 53 -5.80 18.63 -1.25
C PHE A 53 -5.55 19.32 -2.61
N ASP A 54 -5.02 20.55 -2.61
CA ASP A 54 -4.62 21.25 -3.84
C ASP A 54 -3.36 20.60 -4.44
N VAL A 55 -2.34 20.34 -3.62
CA VAL A 55 -1.12 19.61 -4.03
C VAL A 55 -1.47 18.24 -4.63
N LEU A 56 -2.47 17.55 -4.06
CA LEU A 56 -2.96 16.29 -4.59
C LEU A 56 -3.59 16.43 -5.99
N MET A 57 -4.37 17.49 -6.23
CA MET A 57 -5.01 17.73 -7.53
C MET A 57 -4.00 18.18 -8.61
N GLU A 58 -2.91 18.84 -8.22
CA GLU A 58 -1.83 19.26 -9.11
C GLU A 58 -0.87 18.12 -9.49
N ASP A 59 -0.80 17.05 -8.67
CA ASP A 59 0.03 15.89 -8.95
C ASP A 59 -0.52 15.07 -10.12
N THR A 60 -0.01 15.39 -11.31
CA THR A 60 -0.40 14.77 -12.59
C THR A 60 -0.24 13.25 -12.55
N ARG A 61 0.77 12.71 -11.85
CA ARG A 61 1.01 11.27 -11.75
C ARG A 61 -0.06 10.60 -10.90
N LEU A 62 -0.45 11.21 -9.76
CA LEU A 62 -1.53 10.71 -8.93
C LEU A 62 -2.88 10.76 -9.66
N VAL A 63 -3.22 11.89 -10.29
CA VAL A 63 -4.48 12.05 -11.03
C VAL A 63 -4.57 11.06 -12.20
N THR A 64 -3.49 10.94 -12.98
CA THR A 64 -3.41 9.96 -14.07
C THR A 64 -3.48 8.53 -13.52
N GLY A 65 -2.82 8.26 -12.39
CA GLY A 65 -2.88 6.98 -11.69
C GLY A 65 -4.29 6.60 -11.27
N VAL A 66 -5.07 7.52 -10.70
CA VAL A 66 -6.48 7.31 -10.34
C VAL A 66 -7.30 7.00 -11.59
N ARG A 67 -7.15 7.80 -12.66
CA ARG A 67 -7.87 7.58 -13.91
C ARG A 67 -7.58 6.20 -14.50
N ASN A 68 -6.31 5.81 -14.55
CA ASN A 68 -5.90 4.50 -15.07
C ASN A 68 -6.41 3.36 -14.19
N SER A 69 -6.35 3.49 -12.86
CA SER A 69 -6.93 2.50 -11.95
C SER A 69 -8.44 2.31 -12.15
N LEU A 70 -9.19 3.40 -12.39
CA LEU A 70 -10.62 3.32 -12.70
C LEU A 70 -10.87 2.62 -14.04
N LEU A 71 -10.12 2.97 -15.08
CA LEU A 71 -10.22 2.36 -16.41
C LEU A 71 -9.90 0.86 -16.37
N ILE A 72 -8.80 0.49 -15.71
CA ILE A 72 -8.38 -0.90 -15.53
C ILE A 72 -9.43 -1.65 -14.71
N GLY A 73 -9.89 -1.09 -13.59
CA GLY A 73 -10.91 -1.71 -12.74
C GLY A 73 -12.20 -2.02 -13.51
N ILE A 74 -12.68 -1.08 -14.32
CA ILE A 74 -13.86 -1.30 -15.17
C ILE A 74 -13.57 -2.36 -16.25
N GLY A 75 -12.41 -2.30 -16.90
CA GLY A 75 -11.99 -3.30 -17.90
C GLY A 75 -11.93 -4.72 -17.31
N VAL A 76 -11.39 -4.86 -16.11
CA VAL A 76 -11.33 -6.13 -15.38
C VAL A 76 -12.73 -6.62 -15.04
N VAL A 77 -13.65 -5.76 -14.58
CA VAL A 77 -15.05 -6.17 -14.32
C VAL A 77 -15.71 -6.70 -15.59
N ILE A 78 -15.56 -5.98 -16.70
CA ILE A 78 -16.16 -6.33 -18.00
C ILE A 78 -15.63 -7.69 -18.48
N LEU A 79 -14.37 -8.01 -18.22
CA LEU A 79 -13.76 -9.26 -18.67
C LEU A 79 -13.95 -10.41 -17.67
N ALA A 80 -13.60 -10.19 -16.40
CA ALA A 80 -13.54 -11.22 -15.37
C ALA A 80 -14.92 -11.72 -14.93
N VAL A 81 -15.94 -10.85 -14.86
CA VAL A 81 -17.27 -11.25 -14.38
C VAL A 81 -17.96 -12.19 -15.37
N PRO A 82 -18.01 -11.89 -16.70
CA PRO A 82 -18.57 -12.84 -17.66
C PRO A 82 -17.79 -14.15 -17.75
N ILE A 83 -16.44 -14.10 -17.70
CA ILE A 83 -15.61 -15.32 -17.71
C ILE A 83 -15.90 -16.16 -16.46
N GLY A 84 -15.96 -15.55 -15.27
CA GLY A 84 -16.28 -16.24 -14.04
C GLY A 84 -17.69 -16.83 -14.03
N LEU A 85 -18.67 -16.12 -14.59
CA LEU A 85 -20.03 -16.63 -14.77
C LEU A 85 -20.06 -17.84 -15.71
N ALA A 86 -19.39 -17.74 -16.87
CA ALA A 86 -19.29 -18.83 -17.82
C ALA A 86 -18.60 -20.05 -17.19
N GLY A 87 -17.50 -19.85 -16.47
CA GLY A 87 -16.80 -20.90 -15.72
C GLY A 87 -17.69 -21.58 -14.69
N ALA A 88 -18.49 -20.81 -13.94
CA ALA A 88 -19.39 -21.36 -12.93
C ALA A 88 -20.52 -22.20 -13.55
N LEU A 89 -21.13 -21.72 -14.63
CA LEU A 89 -22.18 -22.45 -15.35
C LEU A 89 -21.65 -23.73 -15.99
N MET A 90 -20.48 -23.66 -16.63
CA MET A 90 -19.81 -24.81 -17.20
C MET A 90 -19.55 -25.87 -16.13
N LEU A 91 -18.96 -25.46 -15.00
CA LEU A 91 -18.58 -26.38 -13.92
C LEU A 91 -19.78 -27.09 -13.27
N MET A 92 -20.95 -26.45 -13.25
CA MET A 92 -22.19 -27.05 -12.75
C MET A 92 -22.76 -28.12 -13.68
N GLN A 93 -22.44 -28.08 -14.97
CA GLN A 93 -22.93 -29.03 -15.97
C GLN A 93 -21.95 -30.21 -16.21
N ILE A 94 -20.70 -30.07 -15.76
CA ILE A 94 -19.66 -31.08 -15.97
C ILE A 94 -19.84 -32.27 -15.02
N GLY A 95 -19.64 -33.48 -15.55
CA GLY A 95 -19.71 -34.73 -14.79
C GLY A 95 -18.70 -34.84 -13.63
N PRO A 96 -18.96 -35.72 -12.64
CA PRO A 96 -18.24 -35.75 -11.36
C PRO A 96 -16.75 -36.10 -11.47
N ARG A 97 -16.31 -36.75 -12.56
CA ARG A 97 -14.90 -37.12 -12.78
C ARG A 97 -14.03 -35.93 -13.22
N LEU A 98 -14.55 -35.08 -14.11
CA LEU A 98 -13.80 -33.97 -14.70
C LEU A 98 -13.94 -32.67 -13.88
N ARG A 99 -15.03 -32.56 -13.11
CA ARG A 99 -15.32 -31.38 -12.28
C ARG A 99 -14.18 -30.99 -11.31
N PRO A 100 -13.55 -31.89 -10.54
CA PRO A 100 -12.47 -31.52 -9.63
C PRO A 100 -11.20 -31.02 -10.34
N TRP A 101 -10.92 -31.58 -11.51
CA TRP A 101 -9.77 -31.17 -12.34
C TRP A 101 -9.97 -29.75 -12.87
N LEU A 102 -11.11 -29.49 -13.52
CA LEU A 102 -11.40 -28.14 -14.06
C LEU A 102 -11.51 -27.10 -12.95
N TYR A 103 -12.10 -27.44 -11.81
CA TYR A 103 -12.12 -26.57 -10.63
C TYR A 103 -10.71 -26.17 -10.19
N THR A 104 -9.79 -27.14 -10.11
CA THR A 104 -8.40 -26.90 -9.73
C THR A 104 -7.69 -26.01 -10.74
N VAL A 105 -7.84 -26.29 -12.04
CA VAL A 105 -7.24 -25.50 -13.12
C VAL A 105 -7.73 -24.05 -13.07
N THR A 106 -9.04 -23.83 -12.95
CA THR A 106 -9.60 -22.48 -12.92
C THR A 106 -9.22 -21.69 -11.68
N ILE A 107 -9.01 -22.35 -10.52
CA ILE A 107 -8.61 -21.67 -9.27
C ILE A 107 -7.11 -21.51 -9.15
N SER A 108 -6.31 -22.31 -9.86
CA SER A 108 -4.84 -22.26 -9.79
C SER A 108 -4.22 -20.85 -9.90
N PRO A 109 -4.74 -19.89 -10.70
CA PRO A 109 -4.16 -18.55 -10.77
C PRO A 109 -4.23 -17.79 -9.45
N ILE A 110 -5.19 -18.09 -8.57
CA ILE A 110 -5.29 -17.48 -7.23
C ILE A 110 -4.08 -17.87 -6.35
N LEU A 111 -3.53 -19.06 -6.57
CA LEU A 111 -2.39 -19.58 -5.81
C LEU A 111 -1.04 -19.05 -6.31
N VAL A 112 -1.02 -18.55 -7.55
CA VAL A 112 0.21 -18.02 -8.17
C VAL A 112 0.50 -16.63 -7.61
N PRO A 113 1.73 -16.33 -7.17
CA PRO A 113 2.10 -14.99 -6.74
C PRO A 113 1.85 -13.96 -7.84
N GLY A 114 1.30 -12.79 -7.47
CA GLY A 114 0.94 -11.74 -8.43
C GLY A 114 2.09 -11.27 -9.33
N VAL A 115 3.32 -11.32 -8.82
CA VAL A 115 4.56 -11.02 -9.56
C VAL A 115 4.75 -11.97 -10.74
N VAL A 116 4.60 -13.27 -10.49
CA VAL A 116 4.74 -14.32 -11.52
C VAL A 116 3.66 -14.12 -12.58
N LEU A 117 2.40 -13.90 -12.18
CA LEU A 117 1.32 -13.61 -13.12
C LEU A 117 1.61 -12.36 -13.98
N GLY A 118 2.15 -11.30 -13.38
CA GLY A 118 2.45 -10.05 -14.09
C GLY A 118 3.55 -10.24 -15.14
N ILE A 119 4.68 -10.85 -14.75
CA ILE A 119 5.79 -11.14 -15.67
C ILE A 119 5.35 -12.11 -16.76
N SER A 120 4.64 -13.20 -16.40
CA SER A 120 4.13 -14.17 -17.36
C SER A 120 3.15 -13.54 -18.35
N THR A 121 2.28 -12.63 -17.90
CA THR A 121 1.35 -11.92 -18.78
C THR A 121 2.10 -11.06 -19.79
N LEU A 122 3.08 -10.26 -19.33
CA LEU A 122 3.87 -9.42 -20.21
C LEU A 122 4.60 -10.26 -21.27
N LEU A 123 5.31 -11.31 -20.86
CA LEU A 123 6.05 -12.18 -21.78
C LEU A 123 5.14 -12.94 -22.75
N PHE A 124 3.98 -13.40 -22.28
CA PHE A 124 3.02 -14.12 -23.12
C PHE A 124 2.47 -13.23 -24.23
N TRP A 125 2.05 -12.01 -23.89
CA TRP A 125 1.48 -11.08 -24.87
C TRP A 125 2.53 -10.48 -25.81
N ASP A 126 3.76 -10.26 -25.34
CA ASP A 126 4.90 -9.94 -26.20
C ASP A 126 5.11 -11.01 -27.29
N ARG A 127 5.15 -12.30 -26.90
CA ARG A 127 5.29 -13.40 -27.85
C ARG A 127 4.13 -13.53 -28.82
N ILE A 128 2.91 -13.25 -28.37
CA ILE A 128 1.73 -13.17 -29.24
C ILE A 128 1.88 -12.02 -30.24
N GLY A 129 2.26 -10.83 -29.79
CA GLY A 129 2.48 -9.66 -30.65
C GLY A 129 3.48 -9.97 -31.76
N LEU A 130 4.63 -10.56 -31.42
CA LEU A 130 5.64 -10.99 -32.39
C LEU A 130 5.11 -12.03 -33.38
N MET A 131 4.31 -13.01 -32.93
CA MET A 131 3.71 -14.03 -33.81
C MET A 131 2.77 -13.42 -34.85
N PHE A 132 2.05 -12.36 -34.48
CA PHE A 132 1.15 -11.63 -35.37
C PHE A 132 1.84 -10.51 -36.16
N GLY A 133 3.16 -10.34 -36.01
CA GLY A 133 3.92 -9.26 -36.66
C GLY A 133 3.50 -7.86 -36.20
N ALA A 134 3.01 -7.75 -34.97
CA ALA A 134 2.50 -6.53 -34.39
C ALA A 134 3.66 -5.62 -33.95
N GLY A 135 3.56 -4.31 -34.23
CA GLY A 135 4.51 -3.30 -33.76
C GLY A 135 4.30 -2.94 -32.29
N GLU A 136 5.23 -2.16 -31.73
CA GLU A 136 5.20 -1.67 -30.34
C GLU A 136 4.00 -0.75 -30.04
N ASP A 137 3.34 -0.22 -31.08
CA ASP A 137 2.17 0.66 -31.01
C ASP A 137 0.83 -0.12 -30.89
N THR A 138 0.88 -1.45 -30.86
CA THR A 138 -0.31 -2.29 -30.80
C THR A 138 -0.77 -2.58 -29.37
N ILE A 139 -2.02 -3.05 -29.24
CA ILE A 139 -2.64 -3.37 -27.94
C ILE A 139 -1.84 -4.40 -27.12
N PHE A 140 -1.02 -5.23 -27.77
CA PHE A 140 -0.23 -6.27 -27.11
C PHE A 140 0.88 -5.70 -26.21
N TYR A 141 1.30 -4.46 -26.46
CA TYR A 141 2.33 -3.75 -25.70
C TYR A 141 1.76 -2.64 -24.81
N ASP A 142 0.45 -2.43 -24.85
CA ASP A 142 -0.23 -1.44 -24.00
C ASP A 142 -0.33 -1.93 -22.55
N GLY A 143 0.25 -1.17 -21.62
CA GLY A 143 0.28 -1.51 -20.20
C GLY A 143 -1.11 -1.57 -19.56
N VAL A 144 -2.07 -0.78 -20.05
CA VAL A 144 -3.45 -0.82 -19.54
C VAL A 144 -4.11 -2.14 -19.96
N PHE A 145 -4.02 -2.51 -21.23
CA PHE A 145 -4.49 -3.80 -21.73
C PHE A 145 -3.86 -4.99 -20.99
N LEU A 146 -2.52 -5.04 -20.91
CA LEU A 146 -1.76 -6.08 -20.22
C LEU A 146 -2.21 -6.23 -18.75
N THR A 147 -2.46 -5.12 -18.07
CA THR A 147 -2.94 -5.13 -16.70
C THR A 147 -4.36 -5.70 -16.60
N ILE A 148 -5.27 -5.32 -17.51
CA ILE A 148 -6.65 -5.83 -17.51
C ILE A 148 -6.67 -7.36 -17.69
N VAL A 149 -5.94 -7.88 -18.69
CA VAL A 149 -5.93 -9.33 -18.98
C VAL A 149 -5.19 -10.13 -17.92
N GLY A 150 -4.06 -9.61 -17.41
CA GLY A 150 -3.31 -10.25 -16.34
C GLY A 150 -4.13 -10.36 -15.06
N GLN A 151 -4.82 -9.28 -14.67
CA GLN A 151 -5.67 -9.29 -13.48
C GLN A 151 -6.94 -10.13 -13.67
N ALA A 152 -7.58 -10.06 -14.85
CA ALA A 152 -8.79 -10.85 -15.12
C ALA A 152 -8.56 -12.37 -15.01
N THR A 153 -7.34 -12.84 -15.25
CA THR A 153 -6.98 -14.27 -15.17
C THR A 153 -7.26 -14.86 -13.78
N PHE A 154 -6.91 -14.17 -12.69
CA PHE A 154 -7.20 -14.66 -11.34
C PHE A 154 -8.50 -14.08 -10.75
N ILE A 155 -8.89 -12.86 -11.13
CA ILE A 155 -10.14 -12.25 -10.64
C ILE A 155 -11.38 -12.97 -11.18
N SER A 156 -11.31 -13.54 -12.38
CA SER A 156 -12.39 -14.37 -12.93
C SER A 156 -12.66 -15.61 -12.08
N ALA A 157 -11.64 -16.18 -11.44
CA ALA A 157 -11.80 -17.28 -10.51
C ALA A 157 -12.53 -16.86 -9.23
N TYR A 158 -12.23 -15.67 -8.68
CA TYR A 158 -13.02 -15.10 -7.57
C TYR A 158 -14.48 -14.87 -7.96
N ALA A 159 -14.73 -14.30 -9.14
CA ALA A 159 -16.09 -14.13 -9.64
C ALA A 159 -16.81 -15.48 -9.79
N MET A 160 -16.12 -16.50 -10.34
CA MET A 160 -16.65 -17.86 -10.47
C MET A 160 -17.08 -18.44 -9.12
N LEU A 161 -16.26 -18.31 -8.06
CA LEU A 161 -16.57 -18.79 -6.72
C LEU A 161 -17.86 -18.17 -6.17
N ILE A 162 -18.08 -16.87 -6.39
CA ILE A 162 -19.32 -16.17 -6.00
C ILE A 162 -20.53 -16.74 -6.75
N PHE A 163 -20.38 -16.99 -8.06
CA PHE A 163 -21.46 -17.56 -8.86
C PHE A 163 -21.78 -19.01 -8.49
N ILE A 164 -20.78 -19.84 -8.22
CA ILE A 164 -20.98 -21.22 -7.73
C ILE A 164 -21.78 -21.19 -6.42
N ALA A 165 -21.38 -20.37 -5.46
CA ALA A 165 -22.09 -20.26 -4.18
C ALA A 165 -23.56 -19.80 -4.35
N ARG A 166 -23.83 -18.97 -5.36
CA ARG A 166 -25.21 -18.55 -5.70
C ARG A 166 -25.98 -19.66 -6.40
N LEU A 167 -25.38 -20.34 -7.37
CA LEU A 167 -25.98 -21.43 -8.15
C LEU A 167 -26.30 -22.66 -7.30
N GLN A 168 -25.54 -22.93 -6.24
CA GLN A 168 -25.85 -23.99 -5.28
C GLN A 168 -27.20 -23.81 -4.57
N ARG A 169 -27.77 -22.60 -4.57
CA ARG A 169 -29.08 -22.28 -4.00
C ARG A 169 -30.18 -22.16 -5.07
N PHE A 170 -29.85 -22.43 -6.33
CA PHE A 170 -30.81 -22.42 -7.43
C PHE A 170 -31.59 -23.74 -7.44
N ASP A 171 -32.90 -23.65 -7.64
CA ASP A 171 -33.77 -24.83 -7.80
C ASP A 171 -33.83 -25.22 -9.29
N PRO A 172 -33.25 -26.37 -9.70
CA PRO A 172 -33.28 -26.83 -11.09
C PRO A 172 -34.70 -27.03 -11.63
N ALA A 173 -35.70 -27.27 -10.78
CA ALA A 173 -37.08 -27.46 -11.20
C ALA A 173 -37.66 -26.22 -11.90
N LEU A 174 -37.14 -25.02 -11.59
CA LEU A 174 -37.55 -23.79 -12.29
C LEU A 174 -37.07 -23.76 -13.74
N GLU A 175 -35.91 -24.36 -14.02
CA GLU A 175 -35.37 -24.49 -15.38
C GLU A 175 -36.14 -25.57 -16.16
N GLU A 176 -36.38 -26.73 -15.55
CA GLU A 176 -37.16 -27.83 -16.13
C GLU A 176 -38.59 -27.37 -16.48
N ALA A 177 -39.28 -26.72 -15.55
CA ALA A 177 -40.64 -26.21 -15.78
C ALA A 177 -40.73 -25.18 -16.93
N ALA A 178 -39.67 -24.40 -17.15
CA ALA A 178 -39.63 -23.45 -18.26
C ALA A 178 -39.47 -24.15 -19.60
N LEU A 179 -38.62 -25.18 -19.66
CA LEU A 179 -38.44 -26.01 -20.86
C LEU A 179 -39.74 -26.78 -21.18
N ASP A 180 -40.45 -27.28 -20.17
CA ASP A 180 -41.76 -27.96 -20.32
C ASP A 180 -42.84 -27.03 -20.89
N LEU A 181 -42.80 -25.74 -20.56
CA LEU A 181 -43.68 -24.71 -21.14
C LEU A 181 -43.25 -24.27 -22.56
N GLY A 182 -42.25 -24.92 -23.15
CA GLY A 182 -41.75 -24.67 -24.50
C GLY A 182 -40.74 -23.51 -24.60
N ALA A 183 -40.16 -23.06 -23.48
CA ALA A 183 -39.08 -22.08 -23.53
C ALA A 183 -37.80 -22.71 -24.08
N SER A 184 -37.01 -21.96 -24.86
CA SER A 184 -35.67 -22.40 -25.27
C SER A 184 -34.64 -22.17 -24.16
N HIS A 185 -33.51 -22.88 -24.15
CA HIS A 185 -32.44 -22.69 -23.17
C HIS A 185 -31.99 -21.22 -23.05
N THR A 186 -31.90 -20.48 -24.17
CA THR A 186 -31.56 -19.05 -24.16
C THR A 186 -32.64 -18.22 -23.47
N GLN A 187 -33.92 -18.57 -23.62
CA GLN A 187 -35.02 -17.91 -22.93
C GLN A 187 -35.01 -18.24 -21.44
N THR A 188 -34.82 -19.51 -21.06
CA THR A 188 -34.69 -19.94 -19.67
C THR A 188 -33.51 -19.26 -18.98
N PHE A 189 -32.35 -19.20 -19.65
CA PHE A 189 -31.19 -18.46 -19.18
C PHE A 189 -31.52 -16.98 -18.95
N ARG A 190 -32.06 -16.28 -19.94
CA ARG A 190 -32.29 -14.82 -19.86
C ARG A 190 -33.43 -14.44 -18.91
N LYS A 191 -34.47 -15.26 -18.78
CA LYS A 191 -35.69 -14.93 -18.01
C LYS A 191 -35.71 -15.51 -16.60
N ILE A 192 -34.95 -16.59 -16.33
CA ILE A 192 -34.98 -17.27 -15.03
C ILE A 192 -33.60 -17.20 -14.39
N LEU A 193 -32.59 -17.78 -15.03
CA LEU A 193 -31.26 -17.91 -14.43
C LEU A 193 -30.56 -16.56 -14.24
N LEU A 194 -30.53 -15.73 -15.29
CA LEU A 194 -29.86 -14.43 -15.25
C LEU A 194 -30.49 -13.49 -14.19
N PRO A 195 -31.82 -13.33 -14.09
CA PRO A 195 -32.45 -12.58 -13.00
C PRO A 195 -32.15 -13.12 -11.61
N PHE A 196 -32.11 -14.44 -11.44
CA PHE A 196 -31.72 -15.07 -10.18
C PHE A 196 -30.26 -14.76 -9.79
N LEU A 197 -29.37 -14.66 -10.78
CA LEU A 197 -27.96 -14.33 -10.62
C LEU A 197 -27.66 -12.83 -10.54
N ARG A 198 -28.59 -11.92 -10.90
CA ARG A 198 -28.36 -10.46 -10.88
C ARG A 198 -27.72 -9.94 -9.57
N PRO A 199 -28.19 -10.31 -8.37
CA PRO A 199 -27.54 -9.86 -7.12
C PRO A 199 -26.10 -10.38 -6.97
N ALA A 200 -25.83 -11.60 -7.45
CA ALA A 200 -24.49 -12.18 -7.45
C ALA A 200 -23.59 -11.50 -8.50
N ILE A 201 -24.12 -11.14 -9.67
CA ILE A 201 -23.39 -10.37 -10.69
C ILE A 201 -22.96 -9.01 -10.12
N GLY A 202 -23.87 -8.31 -9.44
CA GLY A 202 -23.54 -7.05 -8.77
C GLY A 202 -22.45 -7.22 -7.70
N SER A 203 -22.56 -8.27 -6.89
CA SER A 203 -21.56 -8.57 -5.84
C SER A 203 -20.19 -8.93 -6.44
N ALA A 204 -20.17 -9.75 -7.49
CA ALA A 204 -18.97 -10.14 -8.21
C ALA A 204 -18.32 -8.96 -8.93
N ALA A 205 -19.11 -8.05 -9.52
CA ALA A 205 -18.61 -6.85 -10.16
C ALA A 205 -17.94 -5.89 -9.16
N VAL A 206 -18.56 -5.64 -8.00
CA VAL A 206 -17.95 -4.80 -6.96
C VAL A 206 -16.67 -5.42 -6.42
N LEU A 207 -16.67 -6.74 -6.17
CA LEU A 207 -15.48 -7.45 -5.71
C LEU A 207 -14.36 -7.42 -6.76
N ALA A 208 -14.68 -7.68 -8.03
CA ALA A 208 -13.72 -7.66 -9.12
C ALA A 208 -13.11 -6.26 -9.31
N PHE A 209 -13.94 -5.22 -9.24
CA PHE A 209 -13.48 -3.84 -9.28
C PHE A 209 -12.53 -3.52 -8.13
N LEU A 210 -12.93 -3.85 -6.89
CA LEU A 210 -12.12 -3.54 -5.70
C LEU A 210 -10.78 -4.29 -5.72
N ALA A 211 -10.82 -5.59 -6.01
CA ALA A 211 -9.63 -6.44 -6.12
C ALA A 211 -8.67 -5.98 -7.22
N SER A 212 -9.20 -5.36 -8.29
CA SER A 212 -8.41 -4.76 -9.36
C SER A 212 -7.81 -3.41 -8.95
N PHE A 213 -8.65 -2.55 -8.37
CA PHE A 213 -8.30 -1.18 -7.98
C PHE A 213 -7.17 -1.14 -6.93
N GLU A 214 -7.17 -2.08 -5.99
CA GLU A 214 -6.12 -2.20 -4.96
C GLU A 214 -4.94 -3.09 -5.38
N ASN A 215 -4.93 -3.62 -6.61
CA ASN A 215 -3.88 -4.53 -7.04
C ASN A 215 -2.58 -3.77 -7.33
N TYR A 216 -1.56 -4.07 -6.54
CA TYR A 216 -0.18 -3.65 -6.80
C TYR A 216 0.66 -4.78 -7.41
N ASN A 217 0.54 -5.99 -6.86
CA ASN A 217 1.47 -7.10 -7.09
C ASN A 217 1.59 -7.53 -8.56
N THR A 218 0.48 -7.54 -9.30
CA THR A 218 0.49 -7.87 -10.74
C THR A 218 0.73 -6.60 -11.56
N THR A 219 0.05 -5.52 -11.19
CA THR A 219 0.05 -4.23 -11.90
C THR A 219 1.44 -3.65 -12.12
N ILE A 220 2.33 -3.72 -11.12
CA ILE A 220 3.67 -3.12 -11.24
C ILE A 220 4.50 -3.74 -12.37
N PHE A 221 4.24 -5.00 -12.73
CA PHE A 221 4.92 -5.68 -13.84
C PHE A 221 4.19 -5.54 -15.17
N THR A 222 2.89 -5.25 -15.18
CA THR A 222 2.07 -5.18 -16.41
C THR A 222 1.83 -3.77 -16.93
N ILE A 223 1.88 -2.75 -16.08
CA ILE A 223 1.52 -1.37 -16.47
C ILE A 223 2.61 -0.67 -17.32
N VAL A 224 3.84 -1.21 -17.31
CA VAL A 224 5.01 -0.77 -18.09
C VAL A 224 5.28 0.74 -17.95
N SER A 225 4.87 1.55 -18.93
CA SER A 225 5.15 3.00 -19.02
C SER A 225 4.09 3.86 -18.33
N SER A 226 2.92 3.31 -18.06
CA SER A 226 1.83 4.01 -17.40
C SER A 226 1.92 3.88 -15.87
N SER A 227 1.09 4.64 -15.17
CA SER A 227 1.00 4.57 -13.72
C SER A 227 -0.43 4.32 -13.26
N THR A 228 -0.57 3.63 -12.13
CA THR A 228 -1.85 3.39 -11.45
C THR A 228 -1.75 3.97 -10.04
N LEU A 229 -2.88 4.13 -9.36
CA LEU A 229 -2.91 4.65 -8.00
C LEU A 229 -1.96 3.87 -7.06
N THR A 230 -1.98 2.55 -7.14
CA THR A 230 -1.16 1.67 -6.28
C THR A 230 0.32 1.77 -6.61
N THR A 231 0.70 1.85 -7.89
CA THR A 231 2.11 1.97 -8.27
C THR A 231 2.69 3.35 -7.96
N VAL A 232 1.89 4.42 -8.10
CA VAL A 232 2.32 5.76 -7.68
C VAL A 232 2.49 5.82 -6.17
N LEU A 233 1.54 5.30 -5.40
CA LEU A 233 1.62 5.25 -3.95
C LEU A 233 2.87 4.48 -3.48
N ALA A 234 3.13 3.31 -4.06
CA ALA A 234 4.34 2.53 -3.77
C ALA A 234 5.63 3.29 -4.09
N SER A 235 5.64 4.07 -5.19
CA SER A 235 6.79 4.90 -5.53
C SER A 235 7.01 6.03 -4.52
N LYS A 236 5.95 6.71 -4.06
CA LYS A 236 6.07 7.75 -3.02
C LYS A 236 6.54 7.19 -1.69
N VAL A 237 6.14 5.97 -1.31
CA VAL A 237 6.67 5.30 -0.11
C VAL A 237 8.18 5.10 -0.18
N ARG A 238 8.74 4.85 -1.38
CA ARG A 238 10.18 4.63 -1.58
C ARG A 238 10.98 5.92 -1.72
N TYR A 239 10.44 6.93 -2.40
CA TYR A 239 11.20 8.14 -2.77
C TYR A 239 10.90 9.37 -1.88
N GLY A 240 9.90 9.30 -1.01
CA GLY A 240 9.54 10.37 -0.09
C GLY A 240 8.03 10.54 0.00
N ILE A 241 7.49 10.44 1.22
CA ILE A 241 6.06 10.58 1.49
C ILE A 241 5.80 12.00 1.99
N ASP A 242 4.88 12.68 1.31
CA ASP A 242 4.29 13.94 1.75
C ASP A 242 2.81 13.73 2.15
N PRO A 243 2.19 14.64 2.93
CA PRO A 243 0.79 14.50 3.33
C PRO A 243 -0.27 14.57 2.21
N SER A 244 0.07 14.78 0.93
CA SER A 244 -0.89 14.60 -0.18
C SER A 244 -1.48 13.18 -0.21
N ILE A 245 -0.72 12.16 0.22
CA ILE A 245 -1.22 10.77 0.36
C ILE A 245 -2.27 10.69 1.47
N SER A 246 -2.11 11.47 2.54
CA SER A 246 -3.09 11.57 3.63
C SER A 246 -4.38 12.24 3.13
N ALA A 247 -4.26 13.33 2.36
CA ALA A 247 -5.40 13.98 1.71
C ALA A 247 -6.13 13.05 0.73
N LEU A 248 -5.39 12.23 -0.03
CA LEU A 248 -5.96 11.20 -0.89
C LEU A 248 -6.74 10.15 -0.09
N ALA A 249 -6.17 9.65 1.01
CA ALA A 249 -6.85 8.69 1.89
C ALA A 249 -8.16 9.28 2.45
N VAL A 250 -8.15 10.52 2.95
CA VAL A 250 -9.35 11.23 3.41
C VAL A 250 -10.37 11.36 2.27
N SER A 251 -9.93 11.71 1.06
CA SER A 251 -10.80 11.86 -0.11
C SER A 251 -11.50 10.54 -0.49
N ILE A 252 -10.75 9.42 -0.49
CA ILE A 252 -11.30 8.08 -0.77
C ILE A 252 -12.26 7.66 0.34
N VAL A 253 -11.92 7.86 1.61
CA VAL A 253 -12.80 7.55 2.75
C VAL A 253 -14.09 8.37 2.68
N PHE A 254 -13.97 9.67 2.38
CA PHE A 254 -15.13 10.54 2.23
C PHE A 254 -16.04 10.06 1.10
N LEU A 255 -15.49 9.76 -0.08
CA LEU A 255 -16.25 9.28 -1.22
C LEU A 255 -16.92 7.93 -0.95
N THR A 256 -16.21 6.99 -0.33
CA THR A 256 -16.75 5.67 0.02
C THR A 256 -17.86 5.76 1.07
N LEU A 257 -17.70 6.65 2.07
CA LEU A 257 -18.71 6.88 3.10
C LEU A 257 -19.97 7.54 2.51
N VAL A 258 -19.81 8.53 1.64
CA VAL A 258 -20.92 9.13 0.87
C VAL A 258 -21.63 8.05 0.04
N GLY A 259 -20.89 7.25 -0.72
CA GLY A 259 -21.45 6.15 -1.51
C GLY A 259 -22.21 5.12 -0.68
N ALA A 260 -21.64 4.69 0.45
CA ALA A 260 -22.27 3.75 1.37
C ALA A 260 -23.57 4.30 1.97
N VAL A 261 -23.58 5.58 2.35
CA VAL A 261 -24.77 6.23 2.88
C VAL A 261 -25.85 6.39 1.81
N LEU A 262 -25.49 6.79 0.59
CA LEU A 262 -26.42 6.87 -0.54
C LEU A 262 -26.99 5.49 -0.91
N TYR A 263 -26.17 4.45 -0.86
CA TYR A 263 -26.59 3.07 -1.07
C TYR A 263 -27.59 2.61 0.01
N GLU A 264 -27.30 2.86 1.29
CA GLU A 264 -28.18 2.50 2.40
C GLU A 264 -29.52 3.26 2.33
N ILE A 265 -29.48 4.54 1.95
CA ILE A 265 -30.68 5.34 1.67
C ILE A 265 -31.50 4.69 0.53
N SER A 266 -30.84 4.29 -0.56
CA SER A 266 -31.51 3.69 -1.72
C SER A 266 -32.12 2.32 -1.40
N LYS A 267 -31.37 1.46 -0.71
CA LYS A 267 -31.84 0.14 -0.23
C LYS A 267 -33.04 0.27 0.71
N ARG A 268 -33.01 1.25 1.62
CA ARG A 268 -34.16 1.53 2.50
C ARG A 268 -35.37 2.03 1.73
N ARG A 269 -35.18 2.81 0.67
CA ARG A 269 -36.28 3.24 -0.22
C ARG A 269 -36.94 2.06 -0.91
N GLU A 270 -36.15 1.13 -1.44
CA GLU A 270 -36.67 -0.10 -2.08
C GLU A 270 -37.46 -0.96 -1.09
N ALA A 271 -36.92 -1.18 0.11
CA ALA A 271 -37.62 -1.93 1.16
C ALA A 271 -38.95 -1.27 1.58
N ARG A 272 -39.01 0.06 1.62
CA ARG A 272 -40.24 0.81 1.91
C ARG A 272 -41.26 0.68 0.77
N ARG A 273 -40.82 0.81 -0.48
CA ARG A 273 -41.68 0.64 -1.67
C ARG A 273 -42.27 -0.76 -1.72
N ALA A 274 -41.45 -1.79 -1.48
CA ALA A 274 -41.91 -3.18 -1.40
C ALA A 274 -42.96 -3.38 -0.30
N LYS A 275 -42.72 -2.84 0.91
CA LYS A 275 -43.70 -2.91 2.01
C LYS A 275 -45.00 -2.16 1.69
N ALA A 276 -44.92 -0.98 1.07
CA ALA A 276 -46.09 -0.21 0.68
C ALA A 276 -46.91 -0.93 -0.40
N GLN A 277 -46.26 -1.54 -1.39
CA GLN A 277 -46.92 -2.37 -2.41
C GLN A 277 -47.60 -3.60 -1.79
N MET A 278 -46.95 -4.27 -0.84
CA MET A 278 -47.54 -5.40 -0.12
C MET A 278 -48.76 -4.98 0.74
N ALA A 279 -48.72 -3.80 1.37
CA ALA A 279 -49.85 -3.28 2.15
C ALA A 279 -51.05 -2.96 1.25
N VAL A 280 -50.81 -2.31 0.11
CA VAL A 280 -51.85 -2.05 -0.92
C VAL A 280 -52.42 -3.35 -1.47
N ALA A 281 -51.57 -4.34 -1.78
CA ALA A 281 -52.00 -5.64 -2.29
C ALA A 281 -52.82 -6.46 -1.28
N ARG A 282 -52.65 -6.22 0.04
CA ARG A 282 -53.45 -6.85 1.10
C ARG A 282 -54.81 -6.19 1.34
N GLY A 283 -55.14 -5.10 0.63
CA GLY A 283 -56.41 -4.39 0.84
C GLY A 283 -56.50 -3.69 2.19
N GLU A 284 -55.39 -3.57 2.92
CA GLU A 284 -55.29 -2.71 4.09
C GLU A 284 -55.32 -1.27 3.54
N ALA A 285 -56.48 -0.59 3.65
CA ALA A 285 -56.55 0.85 3.42
C ALA A 285 -55.49 1.47 4.32
N ALA A 286 -54.40 1.91 3.71
CA ALA A 286 -53.21 2.32 4.43
C ALA A 286 -53.64 3.39 5.44
N GLU A 287 -53.71 3.03 6.72
CA GLU A 287 -53.45 4.00 7.77
C GLU A 287 -52.09 4.57 7.39
N VAL A 288 -52.10 5.75 6.78
CA VAL A 288 -50.89 6.50 6.47
C VAL A 288 -50.35 6.93 7.81
N LYS A 289 -49.69 6.01 8.51
CA LYS A 289 -48.98 6.26 9.74
C LYS A 289 -47.94 7.31 9.36
N LYS A 290 -48.22 8.55 9.74
CA LYS A 290 -47.50 9.78 9.36
C LYS A 290 -46.01 9.47 9.26
N GLN A 291 -45.56 9.24 8.02
CA GLN A 291 -44.26 8.66 7.77
C GLN A 291 -43.22 9.64 8.30
N ARG A 292 -42.36 9.17 9.21
CA ARG A 292 -41.36 10.04 9.84
C ARG A 292 -40.56 10.76 8.74
N PRO A 293 -40.38 12.09 8.85
CA PRO A 293 -39.70 12.86 7.82
C PRO A 293 -38.27 12.36 7.66
N TYR A 294 -37.81 12.36 6.41
CA TYR A 294 -36.48 11.92 5.94
C TYR A 294 -35.31 12.51 6.75
N LEU A 295 -35.52 13.70 7.31
CA LEU A 295 -34.59 14.43 8.19
C LEU A 295 -34.23 13.69 9.49
N THR A 296 -34.99 12.66 9.89
CA THR A 296 -34.77 11.92 11.15
C THR A 296 -34.10 10.56 10.96
N GLU A 297 -33.74 10.19 9.72
CA GLU A 297 -33.02 8.94 9.47
C GLU A 297 -31.55 9.07 9.89
N PRO A 298 -30.99 8.12 10.67
CA PRO A 298 -29.61 8.20 11.13
C PRO A 298 -28.61 8.26 9.97
N ALA A 299 -28.87 7.58 8.86
CA ALA A 299 -28.03 7.63 7.66
C ALA A 299 -28.01 9.05 7.03
N PHE A 300 -29.15 9.74 6.99
CA PHE A 300 -29.21 11.10 6.46
C PHE A 300 -28.54 12.12 7.41
N ILE A 301 -28.70 11.94 8.72
CA ILE A 301 -28.02 12.77 9.73
C ILE A 301 -26.50 12.60 9.60
N ILE A 302 -26.02 11.36 9.48
CA ILE A 302 -24.59 11.07 9.26
C ILE A 302 -24.08 11.73 7.97
N PHE A 303 -24.83 11.62 6.86
CA PHE A 303 -24.49 12.30 5.60
C PHE A 303 -24.34 13.82 5.78
N VAL A 304 -25.32 14.45 6.42
CA VAL A 304 -25.29 15.91 6.67
C VAL A 304 -24.12 16.27 7.57
N LEU A 305 -23.84 15.51 8.63
CA LEU A 305 -22.69 15.75 9.51
C LEU A 305 -21.36 15.66 8.76
N ILE A 306 -21.20 14.67 7.87
CA ILE A 306 -19.99 14.51 7.06
C ILE A 306 -19.80 15.69 6.10
N VAL A 307 -20.87 16.11 5.40
CA VAL A 307 -20.82 17.23 4.46
C VAL A 307 -20.55 18.54 5.18
N VAL A 308 -21.20 18.77 6.33
CA VAL A 308 -20.98 19.96 7.16
C VAL A 308 -19.56 19.97 7.73
N ALA A 309 -19.03 18.83 8.19
CA ALA A 309 -17.66 18.73 8.66
C ALA A 309 -16.65 19.07 7.54
N GLY A 310 -16.86 18.53 6.32
CA GLY A 310 -16.01 18.84 5.17
C GLY A 310 -16.04 20.32 4.77
N LEU A 311 -17.23 20.92 4.69
CA LEU A 311 -17.37 22.36 4.43
C LEU A 311 -16.77 23.20 5.55
N GLY A 312 -16.92 22.75 6.80
CA GLY A 312 -16.33 23.39 7.97
C GLY A 312 -14.80 23.40 7.91
N THR A 313 -14.16 22.29 7.51
CA THR A 313 -12.70 22.23 7.37
C THR A 313 -12.15 23.17 6.29
N VAL A 314 -12.86 23.28 5.16
CA VAL A 314 -12.47 24.20 4.07
C VAL A 314 -12.63 25.66 4.51
N TYR A 315 -13.75 25.98 5.15
CA TYR A 315 -13.99 27.33 5.69
C TYR A 315 -12.94 27.71 6.73
N PHE A 316 -12.65 26.80 7.67
CA PHE A 316 -11.69 27.02 8.75
C PHE A 316 -10.29 27.31 8.21
N SER A 317 -9.87 26.61 7.14
CA SER A 317 -8.58 26.87 6.49
C SER A 317 -8.46 28.25 5.86
N GLY A 318 -9.55 28.83 5.36
CA GLY A 318 -9.52 30.17 4.77
C GLY A 318 -9.54 31.31 5.80
N THR A 319 -9.96 31.02 7.02
CA THR A 319 -10.10 32.03 8.09
C THR A 319 -8.91 32.13 9.04
N ILE A 320 -8.12 31.06 9.14
CA ILE A 320 -6.89 31.04 9.96
C ILE A 320 -5.74 31.51 9.08
N GLY A 321 -4.92 32.45 9.56
CA GLY A 321 -3.67 32.84 8.91
C GLY A 321 -2.65 31.69 8.89
N VAL A 322 -2.89 30.68 8.05
CA VAL A 322 -2.02 29.49 7.93
C VAL A 322 -0.60 29.91 7.57
N GLU A 323 -0.44 30.93 6.72
CA GLU A 323 0.86 31.48 6.34
C GLU A 323 1.60 32.15 7.52
N GLU A 324 0.89 32.89 8.38
CA GLU A 324 1.49 33.47 9.59
C GLU A 324 1.93 32.36 10.57
N CYS A 325 1.10 31.34 10.72
CA CYS A 325 1.42 30.17 11.54
C CYS A 325 2.64 29.41 11.00
N LYS A 326 2.76 29.22 9.67
CA LYS A 326 3.91 28.60 9.02
C LYS A 326 5.21 29.34 9.33
N ILE A 327 5.18 30.67 9.23
CA ILE A 327 6.35 31.52 9.53
C ILE A 327 6.76 31.33 11.00
N ALA A 328 5.82 31.43 11.93
CA ALA A 328 6.08 31.25 13.36
C ALA A 328 6.65 29.85 13.68
N VAL A 329 6.12 28.79 13.08
CA VAL A 329 6.62 27.41 13.27
C VAL A 329 8.03 27.25 12.70
N LYS A 330 8.32 27.85 11.53
CA LYS A 330 9.64 27.80 10.92
C LYS A 330 10.69 28.48 11.79
N GLU A 331 10.38 29.66 12.33
CA GLU A 331 11.23 30.40 13.27
C GLU A 331 11.50 29.60 14.54
N GLN A 332 10.47 28.98 15.13
CA GLN A 332 10.63 28.13 16.31
C GLN A 332 11.55 26.93 16.06
N ARG A 333 11.43 26.26 14.90
CA ARG A 333 12.31 25.15 14.54
C ARG A 333 13.75 25.59 14.34
N GLN A 334 13.97 26.72 13.68
CA GLN A 334 15.32 27.27 13.51
C GLN A 334 15.96 27.61 14.87
N ALA A 335 15.19 28.19 15.79
CA ALA A 335 15.64 28.45 17.16
C ALA A 335 15.96 27.16 17.93
N GLU A 336 15.14 26.12 17.78
CA GLU A 336 15.37 24.82 18.44
C GLU A 336 16.61 24.10 17.89
N ILE A 337 16.78 24.08 16.56
CA ILE A 337 17.95 23.50 15.90
C ILE A 337 19.22 24.23 16.38
N LYS A 338 19.19 25.58 16.42
CA LYS A 338 20.31 26.37 16.92
C LYS A 338 20.67 26.01 18.37
N ARG A 339 19.67 25.91 19.27
CA ARG A 339 19.87 25.48 20.66
C ARG A 339 20.40 24.04 20.79
N LYS A 340 20.07 23.14 19.86
CA LYS A 340 20.59 21.76 19.83
C LYS A 340 22.04 21.72 19.35
N VAL A 341 22.39 22.50 18.34
CA VAL A 341 23.76 22.63 17.84
C VAL A 341 24.67 23.23 18.91
N GLU A 342 24.24 24.31 19.57
CA GLU A 342 24.98 24.94 20.68
C GLU A 342 25.22 23.96 21.84
N ARG A 343 24.19 23.18 22.23
CA ARG A 343 24.34 22.13 23.25
C ARG A 343 25.32 21.03 22.83
N ARG A 344 25.28 20.57 21.58
CA ARG A 344 26.26 19.58 21.07
C ARG A 344 27.67 20.13 21.06
N GLN A 345 27.85 21.39 20.66
CA GLN A 345 29.16 22.05 20.69
C GLN A 345 29.71 22.18 22.12
N GLN A 346 28.87 22.59 23.08
CA GLN A 346 29.26 22.66 24.49
C GLN A 346 29.64 21.28 25.05
N GLN A 347 28.89 20.23 24.69
CA GLN A 347 29.23 18.85 25.08
C GLN A 347 30.55 18.37 24.47
N GLN A 348 30.82 18.70 23.21
CA GLN A 348 32.09 18.38 22.56
C GLN A 348 33.27 19.10 23.20
N MET A 349 33.11 20.39 23.55
CA MET A 349 34.14 21.17 24.26
C MET A 349 34.40 20.66 25.68
N PHE A 350 33.35 20.22 26.38
CA PHE A 350 33.49 19.62 27.71
C PHE A 350 34.21 18.27 27.64
N GLN A 351 33.88 17.45 26.63
CA GLN A 351 34.55 16.17 26.41
C GLN A 351 36.04 16.36 26.06
N SER A 352 36.36 17.27 25.14
CA SER A 352 37.76 17.55 24.78
C SER A 352 38.56 18.12 25.95
N ALA A 353 37.93 18.90 26.83
CA ALA A 353 38.57 19.38 28.06
C ALA A 353 38.88 18.24 29.06
N ILE A 354 37.98 17.25 29.21
CA ILE A 354 38.23 16.06 30.02
C ILE A 354 39.36 15.22 29.43
N ASP A 355 39.35 14.98 28.12
CA ASP A 355 40.38 14.18 27.44
C ASP A 355 41.76 14.83 27.58
N THR A 356 41.83 16.17 27.52
CA THR A 356 43.08 16.93 27.72
C THR A 356 43.59 16.86 29.18
N GLN A 357 42.70 16.84 30.18
CA GLN A 357 43.09 16.66 31.59
C GLN A 357 43.47 15.21 31.92
N GLY A 358 42.86 14.23 31.26
CA GLY A 358 43.23 12.81 31.36
C GLY A 358 44.62 12.53 30.81
N GLN A 359 45.05 13.25 29.76
CA GLN A 359 46.39 13.13 29.20
C GLN A 359 47.48 13.88 30.00
N SER A 360 47.09 14.90 30.78
CA SER A 360 48.00 15.64 31.68
C SER A 360 48.30 14.90 33.00
N SER A 361 47.58 13.82 33.31
CA SER A 361 47.76 13.04 34.55
C SER A 361 48.46 11.69 34.30
N GLY A 362 48.96 11.45 33.08
CA GLY A 362 49.63 10.20 32.68
C GLY A 362 51.16 10.22 32.79
N ASP A 363 51.78 11.37 33.07
CA ASP A 363 53.24 11.53 33.02
C ASP A 363 53.85 11.94 34.38
N GLN A 364 53.44 11.29 35.47
CA GLN A 364 54.21 11.27 36.74
C GLN A 364 53.67 10.24 37.75
N GLU A 365 54.08 8.98 37.62
CA GLU A 365 54.47 8.18 38.81
C GLU A 365 55.33 6.99 38.38
N GLU A 366 56.63 7.11 38.62
CA GLU A 366 57.61 6.05 38.53
C GLU A 366 57.71 5.34 39.89
N THR A 367 57.87 4.01 39.87
CA THR A 367 58.38 3.12 40.93
C THR A 367 57.82 3.23 42.36
N ARG A 368 56.96 2.26 42.73
CA ARG A 368 56.94 1.76 44.12
C ARG A 368 56.63 0.26 44.19
N GLU A 369 57.56 -0.46 44.83
CA GLU A 369 57.53 -1.89 45.10
C GLU A 369 56.26 -2.37 45.79
N GLU A 370 55.89 -3.61 45.45
CA GLU A 370 54.83 -4.39 46.09
C GLU A 370 55.02 -4.48 47.62
N SER A 371 53.97 -4.11 48.35
CA SER A 371 53.75 -4.56 49.73
C SER A 371 52.29 -4.92 49.90
N LYS A 372 52.00 -6.22 49.87
CA LYS A 372 50.72 -6.82 50.27
C LYS A 372 50.34 -6.39 51.69
N VAL A 373 49.22 -5.70 51.85
CA VAL A 373 48.41 -5.75 53.08
C VAL A 373 46.94 -5.81 52.73
N THR A 374 46.31 -6.84 53.28
CA THR A 374 44.90 -7.23 53.16
C THR A 374 43.98 -6.24 53.88
N ALA A 375 42.91 -5.76 53.23
CA ALA A 375 41.71 -5.31 53.96
C ALA A 375 40.45 -5.36 53.07
N LYS A 376 39.57 -6.26 53.49
CA LYS A 376 38.19 -6.52 53.12
C LYS A 376 37.33 -5.23 53.13
N GLY A 377 36.46 -5.04 52.13
CA GLY A 377 35.21 -4.29 52.31
C GLY A 377 34.72 -3.47 51.12
N THR A 378 33.64 -3.94 50.50
CA THR A 378 32.62 -3.17 49.74
C THR A 378 33.08 -2.46 48.46
N GLU A 379 32.77 -3.05 47.31
CA GLU A 379 31.79 -2.52 46.34
C GLU A 379 31.81 -3.39 45.06
N GLY A 380 30.74 -4.17 44.89
CA GLY A 380 30.42 -4.77 43.59
C GLY A 380 29.83 -3.71 42.66
N TYR A 381 29.90 -3.96 41.36
CA TYR A 381 29.35 -3.17 40.24
C TYR A 381 30.27 -2.16 39.52
N GLN A 382 31.61 -2.32 39.56
CA GLN A 382 32.50 -1.48 38.73
C GLN A 382 33.45 -2.20 37.77
N SER A 383 33.16 -3.45 37.37
CA SER A 383 34.06 -4.18 36.45
C SER A 383 33.38 -4.96 35.33
N VAL A 384 32.16 -4.58 34.92
CA VAL A 384 31.45 -5.27 33.82
C VAL A 384 31.88 -4.74 32.43
N PHE A 385 32.45 -3.54 32.34
CA PHE A 385 32.78 -2.89 31.06
C PHE A 385 34.28 -2.63 30.84
N SER A 386 35.16 -3.39 31.50
CA SER A 386 36.60 -3.30 31.25
C SER A 386 36.96 -3.99 29.91
N PRO A 387 37.78 -3.37 29.03
CA PRO A 387 38.02 -3.85 27.66
C PRO A 387 38.67 -5.25 27.56
N GLY A 388 39.22 -5.78 28.66
CA GLY A 388 39.89 -7.08 28.70
C GLY A 388 38.97 -8.29 28.96
N ASN A 389 37.69 -8.09 29.29
CA ASN A 389 36.80 -9.18 29.70
C ASN A 389 35.98 -9.84 28.57
N LEU A 390 36.28 -9.53 27.31
CA LEU A 390 35.55 -10.08 26.15
C LEU A 390 36.33 -11.09 25.31
N GLN A 391 37.48 -11.57 25.77
CA GLN A 391 38.27 -12.55 25.02
C GLN A 391 38.64 -13.78 25.84
N GLY A 392 37.92 -14.86 25.57
CA GLY A 392 38.43 -16.24 25.67
C GLY A 392 37.49 -17.23 26.36
N GLU A 393 36.85 -18.11 25.58
CA GLU A 393 36.74 -19.57 25.85
C GLU A 393 36.31 -20.29 24.53
N THR A 394 37.25 -20.94 23.80
CA THR A 394 37.51 -22.42 23.66
C THR A 394 36.46 -23.16 22.78
N GLU A 395 36.71 -24.05 21.80
CA GLU A 395 37.87 -24.74 21.22
C GLU A 395 37.45 -25.49 19.92
N SER A 396 38.44 -25.94 19.13
CA SER A 396 38.45 -27.12 18.22
C SER A 396 38.32 -26.98 16.68
N GLN A 397 39.50 -27.00 16.04
CA GLN A 397 39.99 -27.80 14.89
C GLN A 397 39.33 -27.76 13.48
N ALA A 398 40.09 -27.13 12.55
CA ALA A 398 40.55 -27.54 11.20
C ALA A 398 39.56 -27.84 10.04
N GLU A 399 39.58 -27.02 8.98
CA GLU A 399 40.14 -27.37 7.64
C GLU A 399 40.26 -26.12 6.72
N GLU A 400 41.13 -26.24 5.71
CA GLU A 400 41.81 -25.18 4.94
C GLU A 400 40.98 -24.43 3.88
N GLU A 401 41.31 -23.15 3.60
CA GLU A 401 41.50 -22.65 2.22
C GLU A 401 42.28 -21.30 2.18
N GLN A 402 43.10 -21.14 1.13
CA GLN A 402 44.14 -20.12 0.90
C GLN A 402 43.60 -18.75 0.36
N PRO A 403 44.44 -17.69 0.28
CA PRO A 403 44.02 -16.30 0.45
C PRO A 403 43.77 -15.54 -0.87
N VAL A 404 42.97 -14.48 -0.83
CA VAL A 404 43.05 -13.39 -1.82
C VAL A 404 43.04 -12.02 -1.13
N LYS A 405 44.06 -11.24 -1.48
CA LYS A 405 44.38 -9.89 -1.02
C LYS A 405 43.36 -8.84 -1.49
N GLY A 406 43.10 -7.89 -0.60
CA GLY A 406 43.09 -6.46 -0.93
C GLY A 406 41.72 -5.79 -1.03
N THR A 407 41.43 -4.89 -0.07
CA THR A 407 40.93 -3.54 -0.38
C THR A 407 41.03 -2.66 0.87
N GLU A 408 42.06 -1.82 0.91
CA GLU A 408 42.02 -0.55 1.64
C GLU A 408 41.07 0.39 0.88
N GLY A 409 40.20 1.12 1.58
CA GLY A 409 39.48 2.23 0.97
C GLY A 409 38.04 2.46 1.43
N TYR A 410 37.73 2.45 2.72
CA TYR A 410 36.44 2.94 3.24
C TYR A 410 36.54 3.45 4.68
N GLN A 411 37.49 4.36 4.97
CA GLN A 411 37.64 4.90 6.33
C GLN A 411 37.52 6.41 6.48
N ASP A 412 37.03 7.15 5.48
CA ASP A 412 37.02 8.63 5.59
C ASP A 412 35.78 9.37 5.07
N VAL A 413 34.65 8.70 4.91
CA VAL A 413 33.42 9.33 4.40
C VAL A 413 32.72 10.23 5.44
N PHE A 414 33.02 10.06 6.73
CA PHE A 414 32.33 10.77 7.83
C PHE A 414 33.19 11.83 8.54
N SER A 415 34.29 12.25 7.93
CA SER A 415 35.17 13.28 8.49
C SER A 415 34.49 14.67 8.48
N PRO A 416 34.51 15.43 9.59
CA PRO A 416 33.71 16.66 9.76
C PRO A 416 34.02 17.82 8.81
N GLY A 417 35.10 17.73 8.02
CA GLY A 417 35.49 18.74 7.03
C GLY A 417 34.71 18.68 5.71
N ASN A 418 33.97 17.62 5.43
CA ASN A 418 33.30 17.40 4.13
C ASN A 418 31.83 17.87 4.09
N LEU A 419 31.38 18.65 5.08
CA LEU A 419 29.99 19.13 5.16
C LEU A 419 29.92 20.65 5.28
N VAL A 420 30.41 21.40 4.29
CA VAL A 420 30.05 22.82 4.12
C VAL A 420 30.00 23.18 2.63
N ASN A 421 28.79 23.54 2.16
CA ASN A 421 28.47 24.75 1.38
C ASN A 421 27.49 24.49 0.21
N THR A 422 26.23 24.94 0.35
CA THR A 422 25.34 25.27 -0.79
C THR A 422 24.29 26.29 -0.38
N THR A 423 24.62 27.58 -0.43
CA THR A 423 23.66 28.67 -0.70
C THR A 423 24.39 29.90 -1.25
N SER A 424 24.24 30.20 -2.54
CA SER A 424 24.02 31.55 -3.12
C SER A 424 24.11 31.56 -4.65
N ASP A 425 23.27 32.39 -5.27
CA ASP A 425 22.95 32.55 -6.69
C ASP A 425 24.06 33.15 -7.61
N GLU A 426 24.10 32.66 -8.87
CA GLU A 426 24.53 33.24 -10.20
C GLU A 426 25.93 33.89 -10.43
N PRO A 427 26.41 34.06 -11.70
CA PRO A 427 26.59 33.10 -12.81
C PRO A 427 28.00 33.18 -13.49
N GLU A 428 28.24 32.27 -14.47
CA GLU A 428 29.30 32.23 -15.52
C GLU A 428 30.79 31.97 -15.17
N GLU A 429 31.34 30.85 -15.71
CA GLU A 429 32.30 30.80 -16.84
C GLU A 429 33.26 29.58 -16.74
N GLU A 430 33.36 28.80 -17.82
CA GLU A 430 34.14 27.56 -17.94
C GLU A 430 35.67 27.78 -17.84
N LYS A 431 36.36 26.92 -17.06
CA LYS A 431 37.68 26.34 -17.38
C LYS A 431 38.02 25.11 -16.52
N PRO A 432 38.86 24.18 -17.02
CA PRO A 432 38.75 22.75 -16.74
C PRO A 432 39.55 22.30 -15.51
N VAL A 433 38.96 21.40 -14.71
CA VAL A 433 39.64 20.72 -13.61
C VAL A 433 40.06 19.31 -14.07
N LYS A 434 41.37 19.06 -14.03
CA LYS A 434 41.99 17.74 -14.20
C LYS A 434 41.59 16.82 -13.03
N GLY A 435 41.18 15.59 -13.35
CA GLY A 435 41.23 14.47 -12.40
C GLY A 435 39.94 13.68 -12.23
N THR A 436 39.45 13.04 -13.29
CA THR A 436 38.52 11.89 -13.21
C THR A 436 38.72 10.99 -14.43
N GLU A 437 39.71 10.10 -14.39
CA GLU A 437 39.74 8.91 -15.23
C GLU A 437 39.45 7.72 -14.33
N GLY A 438 38.34 7.01 -14.55
CA GLY A 438 38.02 5.85 -13.73
C GLY A 438 36.66 5.20 -13.91
N TYR A 439 35.75 5.70 -14.77
CA TYR A 439 34.46 5.03 -15.01
C TYR A 439 33.93 5.19 -16.45
N GLN A 440 34.80 5.16 -17.43
CA GLN A 440 34.42 4.96 -18.83
C GLN A 440 35.35 3.88 -19.39
N ASN A 441 34.88 2.62 -19.42
CA ASN A 441 35.32 1.54 -20.34
C ASN A 441 34.85 0.13 -19.92
N VAL A 442 33.73 0.00 -19.20
CA VAL A 442 33.16 -1.34 -18.89
C VAL A 442 32.31 -1.90 -20.05
N PHE A 443 31.92 -1.07 -21.03
CA PHE A 443 31.05 -1.46 -22.16
C PHE A 443 31.66 -1.20 -23.54
N ALA A 444 32.99 -1.16 -23.66
CA ALA A 444 33.64 -1.10 -24.97
C ALA A 444 33.48 -2.46 -25.69
N PRO A 445 33.16 -2.47 -27.00
CA PRO A 445 32.84 -3.69 -27.76
C PRO A 445 34.03 -4.67 -27.95
N GLU A 446 35.24 -4.27 -27.55
CA GLU A 446 36.46 -5.10 -27.63
C GLU A 446 36.63 -6.05 -26.43
N ASN A 447 35.81 -5.94 -25.38
CA ASN A 447 35.90 -6.77 -24.16
C ASN A 447 34.89 -7.94 -24.10
N LEU A 448 34.26 -8.32 -25.22
CA LEU A 448 33.21 -9.36 -25.27
C LEU A 448 33.55 -10.60 -26.11
N THR A 449 34.81 -10.82 -26.48
CA THR A 449 35.25 -12.04 -27.17
C THR A 449 36.17 -12.88 -26.28
N ASP A 450 35.61 -13.94 -25.69
CA ASP A 450 36.21 -15.29 -25.62
C ASP A 450 35.61 -16.13 -24.48
N GLN A 451 34.46 -16.77 -24.73
CA GLN A 451 34.12 -18.07 -24.11
C GLN A 451 33.31 -18.92 -25.11
N VAL A 452 34.00 -19.55 -26.05
CA VAL A 452 33.52 -20.75 -26.75
C VAL A 452 34.68 -21.75 -26.78
N PRO A 453 34.59 -22.92 -26.12
CA PRO A 453 35.49 -24.02 -26.42
C PRO A 453 35.03 -24.70 -27.71
N ALA A 454 35.94 -24.78 -28.67
CA ALA A 454 35.78 -25.56 -29.89
C ALA A 454 35.91 -27.05 -29.60
N GLU A 455 34.95 -27.87 -30.05
CA GLU A 455 35.18 -29.28 -30.32
C GLU A 455 34.50 -29.72 -31.63
N ASN A 456 35.34 -29.75 -32.65
CA ASN A 456 35.50 -30.72 -33.74
C ASN A 456 34.33 -31.25 -34.58
N SER A 457 34.49 -31.04 -35.89
CA SER A 457 33.78 -31.68 -36.99
C SER A 457 34.38 -33.04 -37.39
N GLY A 458 33.53 -34.06 -37.50
CA GLY A 458 33.54 -35.07 -38.58
C GLY A 458 34.65 -36.14 -38.62
N ASN A 459 34.38 -37.31 -38.03
CA ASN A 459 34.37 -38.62 -38.69
C ASN A 459 33.70 -39.67 -37.80
#